data_AF-A0A9N9ZG10-F1
#
_entry.id   AF-A0A9N9ZG10-F1
#
_cell.length_a   1.000
_cell.length_b   1.000
_cell.length_c   1.000
_cell.angle_alpha   90.00
_cell.angle_beta   90.00
_cell.angle_gamma   90.00
#
_symmetry.space_group_name_H-M   'P 1'
#
loop_
_entity.id
_entity.type
_entity.pdbx_description
1 polymer ?
#
loop_
_entity_poly.entity_id
_entity_poly.type
_entity_poly.pdbx_seq_one_letter_code
_entity_poly.pdbx_strand_id
1 'polypeptide(L)'
;MTSNSFSLDNAKRSLHEDGFFELSGPDVGTQIAEMEEKHFPFLTPYGLTFLKTLVIDDTRIRHILEASFEKCTLGHWLRYRALPGHIESYFRNDRDPDNPDDAGLHGLAVQLWAKGSAVRYYRGSHLLSFPTEESERRLYETSKDAMDEAGCPAEDITFPSGGL
;
A
#
# COMPACT_ATOMS: atom_id res chain seq x y z
N MET A 1 -18.20 -4.23 -15.83
CA MET A 1 -17.63 -3.46 -14.69
C MET A 1 -18.46 -3.77 -13.48
N THR A 2 -18.08 -4.80 -12.73
CA THR A 2 -18.73 -5.14 -11.46
C THR A 2 -18.22 -4.15 -10.42
N SER A 3 -19.09 -3.27 -9.94
CA SER A 3 -18.86 -2.57 -8.67
C SER A 3 -18.79 -3.66 -7.60
N ASN A 4 -17.58 -4.08 -7.24
CA ASN A 4 -17.40 -4.89 -6.06
C ASN A 4 -17.70 -3.97 -4.88
N SER A 5 -18.91 -4.10 -4.33
CA SER A 5 -19.25 -3.51 -3.04
C SER A 5 -18.19 -3.95 -2.03
N PHE A 6 -17.63 -2.98 -1.31
CA PHE A 6 -16.65 -3.26 -0.25
C PHE A 6 -17.17 -4.35 0.70
N SER A 7 -16.33 -5.35 0.95
CA SER A 7 -16.56 -6.42 1.92
C SER A 7 -15.34 -6.50 2.83
N LEU A 8 -15.54 -6.26 4.12
CA LEU A 8 -14.47 -6.31 5.12
C LEU A 8 -13.83 -7.70 5.18
N ASP A 9 -14.62 -8.76 5.10
CA ASP A 9 -14.10 -10.14 5.12
C ASP A 9 -13.22 -10.45 3.91
N ASN A 10 -13.57 -9.92 2.74
CA ASN A 10 -12.74 -10.04 1.54
C ASN A 10 -11.45 -9.24 1.68
N ALA A 11 -11.52 -8.02 2.21
CA ALA A 11 -10.34 -7.20 2.45
C ALA A 11 -9.37 -7.87 3.43
N LYS A 12 -9.88 -8.40 4.55
CA LYS A 12 -9.08 -9.13 5.54
C LYS A 12 -8.44 -10.38 4.94
N ARG A 13 -9.19 -11.15 4.16
CA ARG A 13 -8.66 -12.34 3.49
C ARG A 13 -7.55 -11.98 2.51
N SER A 14 -7.79 -11.01 1.64
CA SER A 14 -6.82 -10.53 0.64
C SER A 14 -5.55 -10.00 1.30
N LEU A 15 -5.66 -9.20 2.35
CA LEU A 15 -4.48 -8.73 3.09
C LEU A 15 -3.70 -9.87 3.76
N HIS A 16 -4.39 -10.90 4.25
CA HIS A 16 -3.75 -12.05 4.88
C HIS A 16 -3.07 -12.97 3.85
N GLU A 17 -3.75 -13.29 2.74
CA GLU A 17 -3.30 -14.26 1.75
C GLU A 17 -2.38 -13.61 0.68
N ASP A 18 -2.79 -12.46 0.16
CA ASP A 18 -2.13 -11.80 -0.97
C ASP A 18 -1.22 -10.63 -0.55
N GLY A 19 -1.47 -10.02 0.61
CA GLY A 19 -0.66 -8.92 1.15
C GLY A 19 -1.10 -7.52 0.72
N PHE A 20 -2.11 -7.43 -0.14
CA PHE A 20 -2.70 -6.16 -0.58
C PHE A 20 -4.19 -6.33 -0.88
N PHE A 21 -4.90 -5.21 -0.98
CA PHE A 21 -6.31 -5.17 -1.35
C PHE A 21 -6.61 -3.83 -2.05
N GLU A 22 -7.23 -3.89 -3.23
CA GLU A 22 -7.62 -2.71 -3.98
C GLU A 22 -8.97 -2.16 -3.49
N LEU A 23 -9.02 -0.86 -3.24
CA LEU A 23 -10.23 -0.12 -2.95
C LEU A 23 -10.58 0.79 -4.13
N SER A 24 -11.80 0.63 -4.66
CA SER A 24 -12.33 1.54 -5.67
C SER A 24 -12.37 2.98 -5.16
N GLY A 25 -11.69 3.90 -5.83
CA GLY A 25 -11.66 5.32 -5.48
C GLY A 25 -11.80 6.19 -6.73
N PRO A 26 -13.01 6.29 -7.33
CA PRO A 26 -13.18 6.91 -8.65
C PRO A 26 -12.74 8.38 -8.71
N ASP A 27 -12.81 9.09 -7.57
CA ASP A 27 -12.45 10.50 -7.47
C ASP A 27 -11.00 10.74 -7.01
N VAL A 28 -10.28 9.69 -6.59
CA VAL A 28 -8.92 9.79 -6.02
C VAL A 28 -7.97 10.44 -7.04
N GLY A 29 -8.05 10.06 -8.32
CA GLY A 29 -7.18 10.64 -9.35
C GLY A 29 -7.43 12.14 -9.56
N THR A 30 -8.68 12.58 -9.51
CA THR A 30 -9.02 14.02 -9.62
C THR A 30 -8.48 14.79 -8.42
N GLN A 31 -8.67 14.27 -7.21
CA GLN A 31 -8.20 14.91 -5.98
C GLN A 31 -6.67 14.97 -5.91
N ILE A 32 -5.97 13.94 -6.39
CA ILE A 32 -4.50 13.96 -6.53
C ILE A 32 -4.07 15.04 -7.53
N ALA A 33 -4.77 15.19 -8.65
CA ALA A 33 -4.47 16.24 -9.63
C ALA A 33 -4.62 17.64 -9.01
N GLU A 34 -5.67 17.90 -8.23
CA GLU A 34 -5.83 19.16 -7.50
C GLU A 34 -4.73 19.39 -6.46
N MET A 35 -4.29 18.33 -5.76
CA MET A 35 -3.15 18.38 -4.84
C MET A 35 -1.85 18.69 -5.58
N GLU A 36 -1.68 18.15 -6.80
CA GLU A 36 -0.53 18.40 -7.66
C GLU A 36 -0.46 19.83 -8.18
N GLU A 37 -1.57 20.41 -8.64
CA GLU A 37 -1.65 21.82 -9.08
C GLU A 37 -1.21 22.79 -7.99
N LYS A 38 -1.41 22.40 -6.72
CA LYS A 38 -0.99 23.16 -5.54
C LYS A 38 0.42 22.83 -5.07
N HIS A 39 1.18 22.06 -5.85
CA HIS A 39 2.55 21.62 -5.57
C HIS A 39 2.67 20.73 -4.32
N PHE A 40 1.64 19.93 -4.03
CA PHE A 40 1.57 19.03 -2.88
C PHE A 40 1.91 19.73 -1.56
N PRO A 41 1.07 20.67 -1.08
CA PRO A 41 1.33 21.44 0.12
C PRO A 41 1.09 20.59 1.38
N PHE A 42 1.96 19.60 1.61
CA PHE A 42 1.95 18.74 2.79
C PHE A 42 2.00 19.57 4.07
N LEU A 43 1.37 19.07 5.14
CA LEU A 43 1.30 19.72 6.46
C LEU A 43 0.65 21.12 6.50
N THR A 44 -0.02 21.54 5.42
CA THR A 44 -0.91 22.72 5.42
C THR A 44 -2.34 22.31 5.76
N PRO A 45 -3.22 23.25 6.16
CA PRO A 45 -4.65 22.94 6.37
C PRO A 45 -5.31 22.25 5.18
N TYR A 46 -4.94 22.65 3.96
CA TYR A 46 -5.41 22.01 2.73
C TYR A 46 -4.91 20.56 2.62
N GLY A 47 -3.60 20.34 2.77
CA GLY A 47 -3.02 18.99 2.70
C GLY A 47 -3.55 18.06 3.79
N LEU A 48 -3.70 18.54 5.02
CA LEU A 48 -4.27 17.76 6.12
C LEU A 48 -5.75 17.43 5.88
N THR A 49 -6.51 18.34 5.24
CA THR A 49 -7.87 18.06 4.81
C THR A 49 -7.89 16.96 3.75
N PHE A 50 -7.00 17.03 2.76
CA PHE A 50 -6.84 15.98 1.74
C PHE A 50 -6.58 14.60 2.38
N LEU A 51 -5.58 14.50 3.26
CA LEU A 51 -5.26 13.26 3.98
C LEU A 51 -6.46 12.77 4.82
N LYS A 52 -7.10 13.69 5.54
CA LYS A 52 -8.23 13.36 6.40
C LYS A 52 -9.39 12.80 5.59
N THR A 53 -9.79 13.46 4.50
CA THR A 53 -10.93 13.05 3.68
C THR A 53 -10.69 11.74 2.95
N LEU A 54 -9.49 11.52 2.40
CA LEU A 54 -9.22 10.35 1.57
C LEU A 54 -8.79 9.11 2.35
N VAL A 55 -8.20 9.29 3.53
CA VAL A 55 -7.59 8.17 4.27
C VAL A 55 -8.19 8.05 5.66
N ILE A 56 -8.12 9.10 6.47
CA ILE A 56 -8.47 9.00 7.90
C ILE A 56 -9.97 8.82 8.11
N ASP A 57 -10.81 9.51 7.34
CA ASP A 57 -12.27 9.46 7.46
C ASP A 57 -12.92 8.47 6.49
N ASP A 58 -12.16 7.82 5.61
CA ASP A 58 -12.70 6.76 4.74
C ASP A 58 -13.07 5.56 5.61
N THR A 59 -14.37 5.28 5.69
CA THR A 59 -14.93 4.25 6.56
C THR A 59 -14.42 2.84 6.21
N ARG A 60 -14.05 2.58 4.95
CA ARG A 60 -13.56 1.28 4.51
C ARG A 60 -12.15 1.05 5.03
N ILE A 61 -11.29 2.07 4.90
CA ILE A 61 -9.92 2.06 5.44
C ILE A 61 -9.97 1.93 6.96
N ARG A 62 -10.83 2.71 7.62
CA ARG A 62 -11.03 2.61 9.07
C ARG A 62 -11.45 1.22 9.52
N HIS A 63 -12.44 0.62 8.86
CA HIS A 63 -12.87 -0.74 9.20
C HIS A 63 -11.77 -1.78 9.02
N ILE A 64 -10.93 -1.64 7.98
CA ILE A 64 -9.76 -2.50 7.80
C ILE A 64 -8.78 -2.31 8.97
N LEU A 65 -8.41 -1.07 9.28
CA LEU A 65 -7.47 -0.75 10.35
C LEU A 65 -7.95 -1.24 11.72
N GLU A 66 -9.22 -0.97 12.07
CA GLU A 66 -9.84 -1.38 13.33
C GLU A 66 -9.99 -2.92 13.43
N ALA A 67 -10.07 -3.62 12.30
CA ALA A 67 -10.10 -5.08 12.27
C ALA A 67 -8.70 -5.74 12.24
N SER A 68 -7.68 -5.00 11.83
CA SER A 68 -6.29 -5.46 11.74
C SER A 68 -5.47 -5.15 12.99
N PHE A 69 -5.78 -4.06 13.70
CA PHE A 69 -4.96 -3.56 14.81
C PHE A 69 -5.83 -3.16 16.01
N GLU A 70 -5.39 -3.50 17.22
CA GLU A 70 -6.02 -3.00 18.46
C GLU A 70 -5.84 -1.47 18.58
N LYS A 71 -4.66 -0.97 18.20
CA LYS A 71 -4.30 0.45 18.15
C LYS A 71 -3.44 0.70 16.93
N CYS A 72 -3.71 1.80 16.22
CA CYS A 72 -2.89 2.24 15.09
C CYS A 72 -2.67 3.75 15.14
N THR A 73 -1.52 4.20 14.66
CA THR A 73 -1.19 5.61 14.45
C THR A 73 -0.67 5.81 13.04
N LEU A 74 -0.80 7.04 12.52
CA LEU A 74 -0.18 7.39 11.26
C LEU A 74 1.33 7.57 11.46
N GLY A 75 2.13 6.67 10.91
CA GLY A 75 3.59 6.76 10.96
C GLY A 75 4.15 7.77 9.96
N HIS A 76 3.85 7.57 8.67
CA HIS A 76 4.38 8.39 7.59
C HIS A 76 3.29 8.78 6.59
N TRP A 77 3.42 10.00 6.05
CA TRP A 77 2.65 10.47 4.91
C TRP A 77 3.63 11.05 3.88
N LEU A 78 3.91 10.28 2.85
CA LEU A 78 4.97 10.53 1.88
C LEU A 78 4.43 10.53 0.46
N ARG A 79 5.17 11.18 -0.45
CA ARG A 79 4.94 11.13 -1.88
C ARG A 79 6.11 10.42 -2.55
N TYR A 80 5.78 9.46 -3.40
CA TYR A 80 6.72 8.83 -4.31
C TYR A 80 6.40 9.18 -5.76
N ARG A 81 7.41 9.11 -6.63
CA ARG A 81 7.22 9.18 -8.09
C ARG A 81 6.96 7.78 -8.65
N ALA A 82 6.94 7.59 -9.96
CA ALA A 82 7.08 6.23 -10.52
C ALA A 82 8.54 5.78 -10.39
N LEU A 83 8.77 4.49 -10.15
CA LEU A 83 10.11 3.88 -10.17
C LEU A 83 10.03 2.50 -10.85
N PRO A 84 9.88 2.46 -12.18
CA PRO A 84 9.73 1.20 -12.92
C PRO A 84 11.01 0.36 -12.86
N GLY A 85 10.85 -0.96 -12.73
CA GLY A 85 11.98 -1.90 -12.69
C GLY A 85 12.47 -2.23 -11.28
N HIS A 86 11.92 -1.59 -10.25
CA HIS A 86 12.29 -1.79 -8.85
C HIS A 86 11.19 -2.56 -8.11
N ILE A 87 11.57 -3.44 -7.18
CA ILE A 87 10.64 -4.19 -6.32
C ILE A 87 10.86 -3.75 -4.87
N GLU A 88 10.02 -2.82 -4.42
CA GLU A 88 10.16 -2.23 -3.10
C GLU A 88 9.28 -2.93 -2.05
N SER A 89 9.80 -3.05 -0.83
CA SER A 89 9.06 -3.43 0.37
C SER A 89 9.05 -2.27 1.38
N TYR A 90 7.87 -1.94 1.88
CA TYR A 90 7.67 -0.92 2.90
C TYR A 90 8.12 -1.36 4.29
N PHE A 91 8.14 -2.68 4.52
CA PHE A 91 8.47 -3.27 5.80
C PHE A 91 9.60 -4.28 5.61
N ARG A 92 10.51 -4.34 6.58
CA ARG A 92 11.49 -5.42 6.63
C ARG A 92 10.77 -6.65 7.17
N ASN A 93 10.81 -7.73 6.40
CA ASN A 93 10.29 -9.04 6.83
C ASN A 93 11.45 -9.91 7.33
N ASP A 94 12.38 -9.36 8.08
CA ASP A 94 13.30 -10.20 8.83
C ASP A 94 12.51 -10.85 9.96
N ARG A 95 12.24 -12.15 9.82
CA ARG A 95 11.80 -12.93 10.97
C ARG A 95 12.96 -12.93 11.95
N ASP A 96 12.77 -12.34 13.12
CA ASP A 96 13.68 -12.56 14.23
C ASP A 96 13.69 -14.07 14.52
N PRO A 97 14.80 -14.78 14.30
CA PRO A 97 14.87 -16.21 14.55
C PRO A 97 14.67 -16.55 16.04
N ASP A 98 14.91 -15.58 16.93
CA ASP A 98 14.68 -15.71 18.38
C ASP A 98 13.26 -15.28 18.79
N ASN A 99 12.50 -14.66 17.89
CA ASN A 99 11.10 -14.27 18.10
C ASN A 99 10.23 -14.52 16.84
N PRO A 100 9.91 -15.80 16.54
CA PRO A 100 9.12 -16.16 15.37
C PRO A 100 7.69 -15.60 15.38
N ASP A 101 7.20 -15.13 16.53
CA ASP A 101 5.91 -14.46 16.69
C ASP A 101 5.97 -12.95 16.32
N ASP A 102 7.16 -12.41 16.06
CA ASP A 102 7.36 -11.08 15.45
C ASP A 102 7.11 -11.10 13.93
N ALA A 103 6.72 -12.24 13.37
CA ALA A 103 6.18 -12.32 12.03
C ALA A 103 4.68 -11.97 12.05
N GLY A 104 4.31 -10.80 11.53
CA GLY A 104 2.91 -10.37 11.54
C GLY A 104 2.65 -9.09 10.74
N LEU A 105 1.37 -8.78 10.55
CA LEU A 105 0.95 -7.50 10.00
C LEU A 105 1.25 -6.40 11.04
N HIS A 106 2.41 -5.77 10.95
CA HIS A 106 2.84 -4.71 11.88
C HIS A 106 2.50 -3.30 11.38
N GLY A 107 2.14 -3.18 10.11
CA GLY A 107 1.75 -1.92 9.51
C GLY A 107 0.95 -2.14 8.23
N LEU A 108 0.14 -1.14 7.88
CA LEU A 108 -0.53 -1.06 6.60
C LEU A 108 -0.10 0.23 5.90
N ALA A 109 0.32 0.10 4.65
CA ALA A 109 0.54 1.24 3.76
C ALA A 109 -0.73 1.48 2.94
N VAL A 110 -1.36 2.64 3.11
CA VAL A 110 -2.44 3.09 2.22
C VAL A 110 -1.80 3.85 1.07
N GLN A 111 -1.95 3.35 -0.16
CA GLN A 111 -1.34 3.93 -1.35
C GLN A 111 -2.40 4.68 -2.15
N LEU A 112 -2.14 5.95 -2.47
CA LEU A 112 -3.03 6.74 -3.32
C LEU A 112 -2.41 6.82 -4.71
N TRP A 113 -3.08 6.22 -5.69
CA TRP A 113 -2.60 6.14 -7.07
C TRP A 113 -3.16 7.26 -7.92
N ALA A 114 -2.26 7.98 -8.60
CA ALA A 114 -2.62 9.03 -9.54
C ALA A 114 -3.27 8.43 -10.81
N LYS A 115 -3.94 9.30 -11.56
CA LYS A 115 -4.53 8.92 -12.85
C LYS A 115 -3.46 8.36 -13.80
N GLY A 116 -3.70 7.18 -14.35
CA GLY A 116 -2.80 6.51 -15.29
C GLY A 116 -1.64 5.75 -14.64
N SER A 117 -1.62 5.62 -13.31
CA SER A 117 -0.65 4.77 -12.62
C SER A 117 -0.83 3.29 -12.95
N ALA A 118 0.26 2.54 -12.86
CA ALA A 118 0.27 1.08 -12.89
C ALA A 118 1.30 0.58 -11.88
N VAL A 119 0.98 -0.54 -11.22
CA VAL A 119 1.82 -1.16 -10.20
C VAL A 119 1.77 -2.68 -10.35
N ARG A 120 2.86 -3.33 -9.94
CA ARG A 120 2.94 -4.78 -9.81
C ARG A 120 3.08 -5.13 -8.34
N TYR A 121 2.18 -5.97 -7.83
CA TYR A 121 2.29 -6.57 -6.51
C TYR A 121 2.67 -8.04 -6.63
N TYR A 122 3.39 -8.56 -5.64
CA TYR A 122 3.76 -9.98 -5.56
C TYR A 122 2.99 -10.63 -4.42
N ARG A 123 2.02 -11.48 -4.75
CA ARG A 123 1.11 -12.06 -3.76
C ARG A 123 1.85 -12.97 -2.77
N GLY A 124 1.51 -12.86 -1.49
CA GLY A 124 2.10 -13.67 -0.42
C GLY A 124 3.55 -13.32 -0.08
N SER A 125 4.16 -12.34 -0.76
CA SER A 125 5.52 -11.88 -0.48
C SER A 125 5.67 -11.33 0.95
N HIS A 126 4.60 -10.78 1.53
CA HIS A 126 4.60 -10.32 2.92
C HIS A 126 4.77 -11.44 3.94
N LEU A 127 4.58 -12.71 3.56
CA LEU A 127 4.72 -13.88 4.46
C LEU A 127 6.15 -14.43 4.50
N LEU A 128 7.00 -13.96 3.59
CA LEU A 128 8.35 -14.46 3.36
C LEU A 128 9.40 -13.41 3.72
N SER A 129 10.59 -13.90 4.05
CA SER A 129 11.77 -13.08 4.27
C SER A 129 12.61 -13.08 3.00
N PHE A 130 12.99 -11.89 2.53
CA PHE A 130 13.82 -11.73 1.34
C PHE A 130 15.12 -11.04 1.70
N PRO A 131 16.23 -11.37 1.02
CA PRO A 131 17.40 -10.51 1.05
C PRO A 131 17.00 -9.15 0.47
N THR A 132 17.22 -8.10 1.25
CA THR A 132 16.91 -6.74 0.86
C THR A 132 18.08 -5.80 1.05
N GLU A 133 18.13 -4.79 0.19
CA GLU A 133 19.05 -3.65 0.29
C GLU A 133 18.24 -2.36 0.48
N GLU A 134 18.88 -1.28 0.93
CA GLU A 134 18.21 0.01 1.03
C GLU A 134 17.91 0.57 -0.37
N SER A 135 16.64 0.91 -0.64
CA SER A 135 16.20 1.45 -1.93
C SER A 135 16.51 2.95 -2.06
N GLU A 136 16.42 3.50 -3.28
CA GLU A 136 16.54 4.95 -3.54
C GLU A 136 15.57 5.79 -2.67
N ARG A 137 14.44 5.21 -2.30
CA ARG A 137 13.39 5.85 -1.49
C ARG A 137 13.54 5.63 0.00
N ARG A 138 14.67 5.06 0.43
CA ARG A 138 14.93 4.61 1.82
C ARG A 138 13.90 3.60 2.30
N LEU A 139 13.39 2.80 1.38
CA LEU A 139 12.64 1.58 1.67
C LEU A 139 13.61 0.40 1.55
N TYR A 140 13.06 -0.80 1.45
CA TYR A 140 13.82 -2.00 1.14
C TYR A 140 13.56 -2.41 -0.31
N GLU A 141 14.57 -2.92 -0.99
CA GLU A 141 14.44 -3.41 -2.35
C GLU A 141 14.92 -4.86 -2.45
N THR A 142 14.27 -5.64 -3.30
CA THR A 142 14.61 -7.03 -3.60
C THR A 142 14.61 -7.29 -5.10
N SER A 143 15.06 -8.47 -5.53
CA SER A 143 15.19 -8.80 -6.95
C SER A 143 14.00 -9.56 -7.49
N LYS A 144 13.79 -9.49 -8.81
CA LYS A 144 12.80 -10.33 -9.50
C LYS A 144 13.12 -11.82 -9.35
N ASP A 145 14.41 -12.18 -9.42
CA ASP A 145 14.85 -13.57 -9.27
C ASP A 145 14.47 -14.12 -7.90
N ALA A 146 14.59 -13.32 -6.82
CA ALA A 146 14.16 -13.73 -5.49
C ALA A 146 12.63 -13.95 -5.40
N MET A 147 11.82 -13.13 -6.08
CA MET A 147 10.36 -13.33 -6.14
C MET A 147 10.00 -14.61 -6.91
N ASP A 148 10.67 -14.84 -8.04
CA ASP A 148 10.45 -15.99 -8.92
C ASP A 148 10.86 -17.29 -8.20
N GLU A 149 12.03 -17.32 -7.56
CA GLU A 149 12.53 -18.47 -6.77
C GLU A 149 11.61 -18.81 -5.60
N ALA A 150 11.04 -17.80 -4.95
CA ALA A 150 10.07 -17.97 -3.87
C ALA A 150 8.67 -18.38 -4.36
N GLY A 151 8.43 -18.32 -5.68
CA GLY A 151 7.13 -18.64 -6.27
C GLY A 151 6.03 -17.64 -5.94
N CYS A 152 6.38 -16.38 -5.68
CA CYS A 152 5.40 -15.31 -5.43
C CYS A 152 4.81 -14.82 -6.77
N PRO A 153 3.52 -15.07 -7.08
CA PRO A 153 2.96 -14.67 -8.36
C PRO A 153 2.77 -13.15 -8.42
N ALA A 154 3.15 -12.57 -9.55
CA ALA A 154 2.96 -11.15 -9.84
C ALA A 154 1.52 -10.86 -10.28
N GLU A 155 0.96 -9.75 -9.82
CA GLU A 155 -0.30 -9.18 -10.27
C GLU A 155 -0.09 -7.72 -10.68
N ASP A 156 -0.47 -7.41 -11.92
CA ASP A 156 -0.44 -6.05 -12.46
C ASP A 156 -1.80 -5.38 -12.25
N ILE A 157 -1.78 -4.22 -11.60
CA ILE A 157 -2.97 -3.38 -11.37
C ILE A 157 -2.77 -2.05 -12.09
N THR A 158 -3.79 -1.61 -12.82
CA THR A 158 -3.81 -0.33 -13.53
C THR A 158 -4.87 0.58 -12.94
N PHE A 159 -4.57 1.87 -12.83
CA PHE A 159 -5.45 2.89 -12.26
C PHE A 159 -5.77 3.99 -13.30
N PRO A 160 -6.62 3.73 -14.32
CA PRO A 160 -6.92 4.70 -15.38
C PRO A 160 -7.50 6.03 -14.88
N SER A 161 -8.19 6.01 -13.74
CA SER A 161 -8.81 7.17 -13.09
C SER A 161 -8.21 7.49 -11.70
N GLY A 162 -7.09 6.84 -11.36
CA GLY A 162 -6.59 6.79 -9.98
C GLY A 162 -7.25 5.69 -9.15
N GLY A 163 -6.78 5.49 -7.93
CA GLY A 163 -7.28 4.43 -7.05
C GLY A 163 -6.56 4.37 -5.71
N LEU A 164 -6.96 3.39 -4.89
CA LEU A 164 -6.52 3.22 -3.51
C LEU A 164 -6.20 1.75 -3.21
#